data_AF-A0A380FKT1-F1
#
_entry.id   AF-A0A380FKT1-F1
#
_cell.length_a   1.000
_cell.length_b   1.000
_cell.length_c   1.000
_cell.angle_alpha   90.00
_cell.angle_beta   90.00
_cell.angle_gamma   90.00
#
_symmetry.space_group_name_H-M   'P 1'
#
loop_
_entity.id
_entity.type
_entity.pdbx_description
1 polymer ?
#
loop_
_entity_poly.entity_id
_entity_poly.type
_entity_poly.pdbx_seq_one_letter_code
_entity_poly.pdbx_strand_id
1 'polypeptide(L)'
;MLNQFLWVILPYICMATFIIGHIARYRFDKLSWTAKSSEFIEKKQLKWGSILFHLGIVPVIMGHFVGLVIPASWLEALGVNDHLYHIGAVYIGSVFGIITLIGMLLLTARRLSIKNVRRLSSALDIIVNIFLLLIVFMGCYATIVTNAVTPTFDYRETISIWFRNLFVFSPNADLMVQVPIAFKNAYSIRLCDLCTLAVY
;
A
#
# COMPACT_ATOMS: atom_id res chain seq x y z
N MET A 1 16.17 -4.44 -20.76
CA MET A 1 16.87 -4.93 -19.54
C MET A 1 16.34 -4.30 -18.25
N LEU A 2 16.36 -2.97 -18.09
CA LEU A 2 15.91 -2.31 -16.84
C LEU A 2 14.45 -2.62 -16.47
N ASN A 3 13.53 -2.65 -17.44
CA ASN A 3 12.12 -2.97 -17.21
C ASN A 3 11.91 -4.40 -16.67
N GLN A 4 12.64 -5.38 -17.19
CA GLN A 4 12.58 -6.76 -16.70
C GLN A 4 13.09 -6.86 -15.26
N PHE A 5 14.18 -6.14 -14.96
CA PHE A 5 14.69 -6.10 -13.59
C PHE A 5 13.69 -5.48 -12.61
N LEU A 6 13.13 -4.31 -12.94
CA LEU A 6 12.23 -3.57 -12.05
C LEU A 6 10.84 -4.20 -11.90
N TRP A 7 10.26 -4.75 -12.97
CA TRP A 7 8.87 -5.19 -12.99
C TRP A 7 8.69 -6.70 -12.90
N VAL A 8 9.78 -7.48 -12.91
CA VAL A 8 9.74 -8.93 -12.78
C VAL A 8 10.65 -9.39 -11.65
N ILE A 9 11.96 -9.14 -11.76
CA ILE A 9 12.95 -9.67 -10.81
C ILE A 9 12.77 -9.05 -9.42
N LEU A 10 12.69 -7.71 -9.34
CA LEU A 10 12.58 -6.99 -8.09
C LEU A 10 11.33 -7.40 -7.26
N PRO A 11 10.11 -7.51 -7.85
CA PRO A 11 8.94 -8.04 -7.15
C PRO A 11 9.16 -9.40 -6.48
N TYR A 12 9.80 -10.35 -7.18
CA TYR A 12 10.08 -11.68 -6.62
C TYR A 12 11.12 -11.62 -5.50
N ILE A 13 12.15 -10.78 -5.63
CA ILE A 13 13.13 -10.57 -4.56
C ILE A 13 12.42 -10.03 -3.31
N CYS A 14 11.61 -8.99 -3.45
CA CYS A 14 10.85 -8.41 -2.34
C CYS A 14 9.90 -9.41 -1.69
N MET A 15 9.24 -10.25 -2.48
CA MET A 15 8.32 -11.27 -1.96
C MET A 15 9.08 -12.39 -1.25
N ALA A 16 10.21 -12.82 -1.80
CA ALA A 16 11.08 -13.81 -1.17
C ALA A 16 11.67 -13.29 0.14
N THR A 17 12.19 -12.06 0.18
CA THR A 17 12.71 -11.45 1.41
C THR A 17 11.60 -11.27 2.44
N PHE A 18 10.41 -10.81 2.03
CA PHE A 18 9.25 -10.70 2.91
C PHE A 18 8.90 -12.06 3.54
N ILE A 19 8.70 -13.11 2.75
CA ILE A 19 8.31 -14.44 3.25
C ILE A 19 9.41 -15.04 4.14
N ILE A 20 10.66 -15.07 3.65
CA ILE A 20 11.79 -15.67 4.36
C ILE A 20 12.08 -14.90 5.65
N GLY A 21 12.08 -13.56 5.60
CA GLY A 21 12.28 -12.71 6.77
C GLY A 21 11.22 -12.95 7.84
N HIS A 22 9.94 -13.06 7.46
CA HIS A 22 8.86 -13.36 8.41
C HIS A 22 8.99 -14.76 9.02
N ILE A 23 9.34 -15.77 8.22
CA ILE A 23 9.56 -17.14 8.71
C ILE A 23 10.76 -17.18 9.67
N ALA A 24 11.88 -16.55 9.30
CA ALA A 24 13.07 -16.47 10.13
C ALA A 24 12.76 -15.76 11.46
N ARG A 25 12.06 -14.63 11.42
CA ARG A 25 11.65 -13.90 12.62
C ARG A 25 10.75 -14.73 13.53
N TYR A 26 9.78 -15.44 12.96
CA TYR A 26 8.91 -16.34 13.73
C TYR A 26 9.69 -17.50 14.37
N ARG A 27 10.75 -17.98 13.73
CA ARG A 27 11.58 -19.07 14.23
C ARG A 27 12.59 -18.62 15.28
N PHE A 28 13.30 -17.52 15.03
CA PHE A 28 14.47 -17.09 15.80
C PHE A 28 14.18 -15.96 16.79
N ASP A 29 13.22 -15.06 16.53
CA ASP A 29 12.99 -13.82 17.30
C ASP A 29 11.53 -13.63 17.74
N LYS A 30 10.96 -14.68 18.35
CA LYS A 30 9.56 -14.71 18.83
C LYS A 30 9.21 -13.60 19.82
N LEU A 31 10.15 -13.21 20.68
CA LEU A 31 9.92 -12.18 21.71
C LEU A 31 9.74 -10.77 21.13
N SER A 32 10.24 -10.52 19.91
CA SER A 32 10.10 -9.24 19.22
C SER A 32 8.75 -9.08 18.50
N TRP A 33 7.99 -10.17 18.34
CA TRP A 33 6.71 -10.20 17.61
C TRP A 33 5.57 -9.67 18.48
N THR A 34 5.60 -8.36 18.75
CA THR A 34 4.53 -7.69 19.50
C THR A 34 4.18 -6.36 18.84
N ALA A 35 2.90 -5.96 18.94
CA ALA A 35 2.53 -4.60 18.65
C ALA A 35 3.16 -3.71 19.73
N LYS A 36 4.28 -3.04 19.42
CA LYS A 36 4.96 -2.07 20.31
C LYS A 36 4.05 -0.87 20.57
N SER A 37 3.05 -1.05 21.44
CA SER A 37 2.04 -0.04 21.73
C SER A 37 2.65 1.09 22.57
N SER A 38 2.57 2.32 22.06
CA SER A 38 2.91 3.52 22.81
C SER A 38 1.68 4.14 23.49
N GLU A 39 0.57 3.41 23.60
CA GLU A 39 -0.71 3.94 24.11
C GLU A 39 -0.62 4.39 25.57
N PHE A 40 0.25 3.78 26.37
CA PHE A 40 0.45 4.18 27.76
C PHE A 40 1.03 5.59 27.94
N ILE A 41 1.68 6.15 26.91
CA ILE A 41 2.36 7.45 27.00
C ILE A 41 1.44 8.59 26.56
N GLU A 42 0.64 8.39 25.52
CA GLU A 42 -0.21 9.44 24.99
C GLU A 42 -1.44 8.84 24.31
N LYS A 43 -2.60 8.94 24.98
CA LYS A 43 -3.85 8.26 24.57
C LYS A 43 -4.71 9.08 23.62
N LYS A 44 -4.71 10.42 23.75
CA LYS A 44 -5.70 11.28 23.06
C LYS A 44 -5.43 11.40 21.56
N GLN A 45 -4.23 11.77 21.13
CA GLN A 45 -3.91 11.86 19.71
C GLN A 45 -3.78 10.47 19.06
N LEU A 46 -3.27 9.49 19.81
CA LEU A 46 -3.20 8.10 19.32
C LEU A 46 -4.59 7.52 19.03
N LYS A 47 -5.59 7.73 19.89
CA LYS A 47 -6.93 7.18 19.70
C LYS A 47 -7.54 7.64 18.38
N TRP A 48 -7.56 8.95 18.13
CA TRP A 48 -8.14 9.50 16.90
C TRP A 48 -7.32 9.16 15.66
N GLY A 49 -5.99 9.27 15.73
CA GLY A 49 -5.11 8.91 14.62
C GLY A 49 -5.22 7.43 14.24
N SER A 50 -5.25 6.54 15.24
CA SER A 50 -5.37 5.09 15.03
C SER A 50 -6.73 4.71 14.46
N ILE A 51 -7.83 5.26 15.00
CA ILE A 51 -9.19 4.98 14.49
C ILE A 51 -9.32 5.45 13.04
N LEU A 52 -8.91 6.69 12.73
CA LEU A 52 -9.00 7.22 11.37
C LEU A 52 -8.14 6.40 10.39
N PHE A 53 -6.92 6.04 10.80
CA PHE A 53 -6.04 5.23 9.97
C PHE A 53 -6.65 3.84 9.69
N HIS A 54 -7.11 3.12 10.71
CA HIS A 54 -7.65 1.76 10.53
C HIS A 54 -9.00 1.76 9.80
N LEU A 55 -9.87 2.73 10.11
CA LEU A 55 -11.16 2.86 9.45
C LEU A 55 -11.02 3.21 7.97
N GLY A 56 -9.96 3.95 7.60
CA GLY A 56 -9.63 4.24 6.21
C GLY A 56 -8.92 3.08 5.49
N ILE A 57 -7.86 2.53 6.09
CA ILE A 57 -6.98 1.58 5.42
C ILE A 57 -7.65 0.24 5.13
N VAL A 58 -8.57 -0.22 5.99
CA VAL A 58 -9.24 -1.52 5.82
C VAL A 58 -10.10 -1.53 4.55
N PRO A 59 -11.02 -0.58 4.31
CA PRO A 59 -11.72 -0.44 3.03
C PRO A 59 -10.79 -0.24 1.83
N VAL A 60 -9.70 0.53 1.98
CA VAL A 60 -8.74 0.75 0.88
C VAL A 60 -8.05 -0.55 0.48
N ILE A 61 -7.60 -1.36 1.43
CA ILE A 61 -6.99 -2.67 1.17
C ILE A 61 -8.01 -3.60 0.49
N MET A 62 -9.25 -3.64 0.98
CA MET A 62 -10.31 -4.45 0.38
C MET A 62 -10.61 -4.01 -1.06
N GLY A 63 -10.68 -2.71 -1.31
CA GLY A 63 -10.85 -2.15 -2.67
C GLY A 63 -9.70 -2.53 -3.59
N HIS A 64 -8.44 -2.47 -3.13
CA HIS A 64 -7.29 -2.91 -3.91
C HIS A 64 -7.32 -4.42 -4.18
N PHE A 65 -7.77 -5.23 -3.22
CA PHE A 65 -7.91 -6.67 -3.41
C PHE A 65 -8.93 -6.97 -4.50
N VAL A 66 -10.11 -6.37 -4.43
CA VAL A 66 -11.15 -6.51 -5.46
C VAL A 66 -10.65 -6.00 -6.82
N GLY A 67 -10.01 -4.83 -6.87
CA GLY A 67 -9.59 -4.21 -8.12
C GLY A 67 -8.40 -4.88 -8.82
N LEU A 68 -7.44 -5.42 -8.06
CA LEU A 68 -6.25 -6.05 -8.62
C LEU A 68 -6.42 -7.56 -8.83
N VAL A 69 -7.06 -8.25 -7.88
CA VAL A 69 -7.12 -9.72 -7.87
C VAL A 69 -8.32 -10.25 -8.64
N ILE A 70 -9.49 -9.60 -8.54
CA ILE A 70 -10.71 -10.10 -9.16
C ILE A 70 -10.74 -9.68 -10.65
N PRO A 71 -10.92 -10.62 -11.60
CA PRO A 71 -11.04 -10.30 -13.01
C PRO A 71 -12.26 -9.42 -13.31
N ALA A 72 -12.16 -8.56 -14.32
CA ALA A 72 -13.26 -7.70 -14.76
C ALA A 72 -14.51 -8.51 -15.14
N SER A 73 -14.32 -9.63 -15.85
CA SER A 73 -15.39 -10.53 -16.27
C SER A 73 -16.20 -11.11 -15.10
N TRP A 74 -15.61 -11.28 -13.92
CA TRP A 74 -16.31 -11.77 -12.73
C TRP A 74 -17.21 -10.68 -12.13
N LEU A 75 -16.75 -9.43 -12.12
CA LEU A 75 -17.54 -8.29 -11.67
C LEU A 75 -18.71 -8.00 -12.62
N GLU A 76 -18.46 -8.09 -13.94
CA GLU A 76 -19.51 -7.98 -14.96
C GLU A 76 -20.55 -9.10 -14.83
N ALA A 77 -20.13 -10.35 -14.58
CA ALA A 77 -21.04 -11.48 -14.36
C ALA A 77 -21.93 -11.31 -13.12
N LEU A 78 -21.49 -10.52 -12.13
CA LEU A 78 -22.26 -10.15 -10.95
C LEU A 78 -23.14 -8.89 -11.16
N GLY A 79 -23.16 -8.33 -12.38
CA GLY A 79 -23.95 -7.16 -12.74
C GLY A 79 -23.29 -5.82 -12.39
N VAL A 80 -22.01 -5.79 -12.01
CA VAL A 80 -21.26 -4.56 -11.78
C VAL A 80 -20.73 -4.06 -13.12
N ASN A 81 -21.41 -3.08 -13.72
CA ASN A 81 -20.95 -2.39 -14.93
C ASN A 81 -19.71 -1.53 -14.61
N ASP A 82 -18.83 -1.33 -15.59
CA ASP A 82 -17.60 -0.52 -15.48
C ASP A 82 -17.85 0.87 -14.92
N HIS A 83 -18.97 1.50 -15.27
CA HIS A 83 -19.34 2.81 -14.72
C HIS A 83 -19.59 2.77 -13.20
N LEU A 84 -20.29 1.75 -12.69
CA LEU A 84 -20.51 1.56 -11.26
C LEU A 84 -19.20 1.24 -10.53
N TYR A 85 -18.33 0.44 -11.16
CA TYR A 85 -17.01 0.13 -10.65
C TYR A 85 -16.13 1.38 -10.59
N HIS A 86 -16.08 2.20 -11.64
CA HIS A 86 -15.30 3.44 -11.68
C HIS A 86 -15.79 4.45 -10.64
N ILE A 87 -17.10 4.65 -10.49
CA ILE A 87 -17.64 5.53 -9.45
C ILE A 87 -17.27 5.01 -8.06
N GLY A 88 -17.48 3.72 -7.80
CA GLY A 88 -17.11 3.12 -6.52
C GLY A 88 -15.62 3.26 -6.23
N ALA A 89 -14.76 2.81 -7.14
CA ALA A 89 -13.32 2.83 -6.97
C ALA A 89 -12.76 4.25 -6.80
N VAL A 90 -13.25 5.23 -7.57
CA VAL A 90 -12.75 6.61 -7.49
C VAL A 90 -13.34 7.37 -6.31
N TYR A 91 -14.66 7.37 -6.11
CA TYR A 91 -15.29 8.14 -5.03
C TYR A 91 -15.12 7.49 -3.67
N ILE A 92 -15.45 6.20 -3.54
CA ILE A 92 -15.32 5.50 -2.26
C ILE A 92 -13.82 5.37 -1.93
N GLY A 93 -12.99 5.03 -2.92
CA GLY A 93 -11.54 4.96 -2.74
C GLY A 93 -10.90 6.29 -2.34
N SER A 94 -11.30 7.42 -2.95
CA SER A 94 -10.76 8.73 -2.58
C SER A 94 -11.20 9.17 -1.18
N VAL A 95 -12.45 8.96 -0.79
CA VAL A 95 -12.95 9.30 0.56
C VAL A 95 -12.19 8.52 1.64
N PHE A 96 -12.12 7.19 1.52
CA PHE A 96 -11.40 6.37 2.49
C PHE A 96 -9.88 6.57 2.41
N GLY A 97 -9.34 6.87 1.23
CA GLY A 97 -7.94 7.25 1.05
C GLY A 97 -7.58 8.54 1.80
N ILE A 98 -8.43 9.58 1.71
CA ILE A 98 -8.23 10.85 2.44
C ILE A 98 -8.33 10.61 3.96
N ILE A 99 -9.31 9.83 4.42
CA ILE A 99 -9.44 9.48 5.84
C ILE A 99 -8.16 8.77 6.33
N THR A 100 -7.64 7.82 5.54
CA THR A 100 -6.38 7.12 5.83
C THR A 100 -5.20 8.09 5.89
N LEU A 101 -5.09 9.00 4.92
CA LEU A 101 -4.01 9.99 4.83
C LEU A 101 -4.02 10.93 6.04
N ILE A 102 -5.19 11.41 6.45
CA ILE A 102 -5.33 12.25 7.65
C ILE A 102 -4.91 11.47 8.90
N GLY A 103 -5.38 10.22 9.05
CA GLY A 103 -4.97 9.34 10.15
C GLY A 103 -3.46 9.14 10.18
N MET A 104 -2.84 8.90 9.02
CA MET A 104 -1.40 8.68 8.89
C MET A 104 -0.58 9.94 9.18
N LEU A 105 -1.04 11.11 8.73
CA LEU A 105 -0.42 12.40 9.04
C LEU A 105 -0.46 12.69 10.55
N LEU A 106 -1.60 12.43 11.21
CA LEU A 106 -1.73 12.58 12.67
C LEU A 106 -0.77 11.63 13.42
N LEU A 107 -0.69 10.36 13.03
CA LEU A 107 0.21 9.39 13.65
C LEU A 107 1.68 9.76 13.43
N THR A 108 2.03 10.22 12.23
CA THR A 108 3.38 10.68 11.89
C THR A 108 3.76 11.93 12.67
N ALA A 109 2.88 12.94 12.68
CA ALA A 109 3.07 14.17 13.43
C ALA A 109 3.22 13.89 14.94
N ARG A 110 2.45 12.95 15.50
CA ARG A 110 2.61 12.51 16.89
C ARG A 110 3.99 11.91 17.15
N ARG A 111 4.42 10.98 16.30
CA ARG A 111 5.71 10.26 16.44
C ARG A 111 6.90 11.21 16.30
N LEU A 112 6.80 12.23 15.45
CA LEU A 112 7.83 13.24 15.29
C LEU A 112 7.76 14.29 16.41
N SER A 113 6.62 14.92 16.68
CA SER A 113 6.55 16.08 17.57
C SER A 113 6.74 15.73 19.05
N ILE A 114 6.34 14.53 19.50
CA ILE A 114 6.41 14.16 20.92
C ILE A 114 7.76 13.51 21.24
N LYS A 115 8.63 14.24 21.97
CA LYS A 115 9.98 13.78 22.36
C LYS A 115 9.99 12.41 23.03
N ASN A 116 9.03 12.12 23.91
CA ASN A 116 8.94 10.83 24.62
C ASN A 116 8.63 9.66 23.67
N VAL A 117 7.73 9.87 22.70
CA VAL A 117 7.39 8.86 21.69
C VAL A 117 8.54 8.68 20.71
N ARG A 118 9.21 9.77 20.31
CA ARG A 118 10.39 9.73 19.42
C ARG A 118 11.53 8.93 20.05
N ARG A 119 11.82 9.13 21.34
CA ARG A 119 12.91 8.44 22.06
C ARG A 119 12.68 6.94 22.22
N LEU A 120 11.42 6.50 22.26
CA LEU A 120 11.04 5.09 22.37
C LEU A 120 10.81 4.42 21.01
N SER A 121 10.75 5.20 19.94
CA SER A 121 10.64 4.68 18.58
C SER A 121 12.03 4.25 18.10
N SER A 122 12.13 3.05 17.54
CA SER A 122 13.33 2.65 16.81
C SER A 122 13.44 3.42 15.48
N ALA A 123 14.65 3.51 14.92
CA ALA A 123 14.85 4.12 13.61
C ALA A 123 13.99 3.45 12.53
N LEU A 124 13.84 2.11 12.60
CA LEU A 124 13.00 1.36 11.67
C LEU A 124 11.50 1.70 11.81
N ASP A 125 11.01 1.96 13.03
CA ASP A 125 9.62 2.42 13.24
C ASP A 125 9.33 3.73 12.49
N ILE A 126 10.30 4.64 12.49
CA ILE A 126 10.18 5.94 11.83
C ILE A 126 10.27 5.76 10.32
N ILE A 127 11.20 4.92 9.84
CA ILE A 127 11.37 4.62 8.41
C ILE A 127 10.10 4.00 7.83
N VAL A 128 9.57 2.94 8.43
CA VAL A 128 8.33 2.28 8.00
C VAL A 128 7.16 3.26 8.05
N ASN A 129 7.07 4.08 9.10
CA ASN A 129 6.02 5.10 9.20
C ASN A 129 6.12 6.15 8.07
N ILE A 130 7.32 6.58 7.67
CA ILE A 130 7.50 7.52 6.56
C ILE A 130 7.16 6.85 5.22
N PHE A 131 7.62 5.62 5.00
CA PHE A 131 7.28 4.85 3.80
C PHE A 131 5.78 4.68 3.64
N LEU A 132 5.09 4.27 4.71
CA LEU A 132 3.64 4.12 4.71
C LEU A 132 2.91 5.44 4.42
N LEU A 133 3.37 6.56 4.97
CA LEU A 133 2.83 7.88 4.66
C LEU A 133 3.01 8.23 3.18
N LEU A 134 4.20 7.98 2.62
CA LEU A 134 4.49 8.23 1.21
C LEU A 134 3.63 7.35 0.29
N ILE A 135 3.45 6.07 0.61
CA ILE A 135 2.62 5.14 -0.17
C ILE A 135 1.16 5.61 -0.17
N VAL A 136 0.61 5.97 0.99
CA VAL A 136 -0.77 6.45 1.09
C VAL A 136 -0.93 7.77 0.33
N PHE A 137 0.02 8.70 0.48
CA PHE A 137 0.01 9.96 -0.26
C PHE A 137 0.04 9.73 -1.78
N MET A 138 0.93 8.85 -2.25
CA MET A 138 1.05 8.57 -3.68
C MET A 138 -0.16 7.83 -4.24
N GLY A 139 -0.81 6.97 -3.44
CA GLY A 139 -2.09 6.34 -3.78
C GLY A 139 -3.23 7.35 -3.92
N CYS A 140 -3.35 8.30 -2.99
CA CYS A 140 -4.30 9.40 -3.09
C CYS A 140 -4.02 10.28 -4.30
N TYR A 141 -2.74 10.61 -4.53
CA TYR A 141 -2.32 11.39 -5.70
C TYR A 141 -2.68 10.69 -7.01
N ALA A 142 -2.40 9.38 -7.14
CA ALA A 142 -2.77 8.62 -8.33
C ALA A 142 -4.29 8.57 -8.53
N THR A 143 -5.06 8.38 -7.46
CA THR A 143 -6.52 8.31 -7.53
C THR A 143 -7.16 9.64 -7.88
N ILE A 144 -6.67 10.75 -7.33
CA ILE A 144 -7.29 12.07 -7.53
C ILE A 144 -6.74 12.77 -8.77
N VAL A 145 -5.42 12.79 -8.93
CA VAL A 145 -4.75 13.55 -9.99
C VAL A 145 -4.65 12.73 -11.28
N THR A 146 -4.27 11.45 -11.23
CA THR A 146 -4.14 10.68 -12.46
C THR A 146 -5.49 10.37 -13.10
N ASN A 147 -6.56 10.15 -12.32
CA ASN A 147 -7.91 10.08 -12.90
C ASN A 147 -8.37 11.41 -13.51
N ALA A 148 -7.97 12.56 -12.95
CA ALA A 148 -8.33 13.86 -13.51
C ALA A 148 -7.52 14.21 -14.79
N VAL A 149 -6.25 13.80 -14.86
CA VAL A 149 -5.34 14.13 -15.97
C VAL A 149 -5.44 13.11 -17.11
N THR A 150 -5.66 11.84 -16.80
CA THR A 150 -5.80 10.75 -17.78
C THR A 150 -7.04 9.89 -17.45
N PRO A 151 -8.25 10.42 -17.66
CA PRO A 151 -9.50 9.70 -17.34
C PRO A 151 -9.70 8.42 -18.18
N THR A 152 -8.97 8.27 -19.29
CA THR A 152 -9.03 7.11 -20.18
C THR A 152 -8.08 5.97 -19.78
N PHE A 153 -7.25 6.15 -18.75
CA PHE A 153 -6.31 5.10 -18.33
C PHE A 153 -7.01 4.07 -17.44
N ASP A 154 -7.24 2.86 -17.99
CA ASP A 154 -7.72 1.73 -17.20
C ASP A 154 -6.57 0.90 -16.61
N TYR A 155 -6.43 0.96 -15.29
CA TYR A 155 -5.44 0.17 -14.54
C TYR A 155 -5.80 -1.33 -14.48
N ARG A 156 -7.03 -1.73 -14.82
CA ARG A 156 -7.48 -3.13 -14.85
C ARG A 156 -6.90 -3.90 -16.03
N GLU A 157 -6.63 -3.23 -17.13
CA GLU A 157 -6.06 -3.80 -18.35
C GLU A 157 -4.54 -3.95 -18.30
N THR A 158 -3.87 -3.22 -17.41
CA THR A 158 -2.40 -3.18 -17.34
C THR A 158 -1.90 -3.68 -15.99
N ILE A 159 -1.98 -2.84 -14.96
CA ILE A 159 -1.45 -3.10 -13.61
C ILE A 159 -2.08 -4.34 -12.99
N SER A 160 -3.40 -4.51 -13.14
CA SER A 160 -4.10 -5.64 -12.53
C SER A 160 -3.76 -6.97 -13.20
N ILE A 161 -3.63 -7.00 -14.54
CA ILE A 161 -3.16 -8.19 -15.27
C ILE A 161 -1.73 -8.51 -14.87
N TRP A 162 -0.85 -7.51 -14.84
CA TRP A 162 0.54 -7.70 -14.44
C TRP A 162 0.67 -8.23 -13.02
N PHE A 163 -0.10 -7.67 -12.08
CA PHE A 163 -0.10 -8.11 -10.68
C PHE A 163 -0.54 -9.58 -10.56
N ARG A 164 -1.61 -9.99 -11.24
CA ARG A 164 -2.05 -11.39 -11.27
C ARG A 164 -1.00 -12.32 -11.88
N ASN A 165 -0.38 -11.89 -12.98
CA ASN A 165 0.64 -12.63 -13.70
C ASN A 165 1.89 -12.94 -12.84
N LEU A 166 2.20 -12.11 -11.85
CA LEU A 166 3.26 -12.39 -10.88
C LEU A 166 2.93 -13.61 -10.00
N PHE A 167 1.67 -13.80 -9.60
CA PHE A 167 1.27 -14.92 -8.73
C PHE A 167 1.11 -16.24 -9.49
N VAL A 168 0.79 -16.20 -10.78
CA VAL A 168 0.73 -17.39 -11.65
C VAL A 168 2.06 -17.68 -12.35
N PHE A 169 3.16 -17.03 -11.92
CA PHE A 169 4.51 -17.20 -12.45
C PHE A 169 4.64 -16.99 -13.98
N SER A 170 3.81 -16.14 -14.56
CA SER A 170 3.85 -15.76 -15.98
C SER A 170 4.06 -14.25 -16.14
N PRO A 171 5.15 -13.66 -15.59
CA PRO A 171 5.35 -12.23 -15.52
C PRO A 171 5.53 -11.60 -16.92
N ASN A 172 4.86 -10.48 -17.16
CA ASN A 172 5.02 -9.72 -18.41
C ASN A 172 5.34 -8.26 -18.08
N ALA A 173 6.60 -7.85 -18.26
CA ALA A 173 7.07 -6.49 -17.97
C ALA A 173 6.48 -5.43 -18.92
N ASP A 174 5.99 -5.83 -20.10
CA ASP A 174 5.48 -4.90 -21.11
C ASP A 174 4.20 -4.21 -20.66
N LEU A 175 3.42 -4.88 -19.80
CA LEU A 175 2.22 -4.33 -19.16
C LEU A 175 2.50 -3.10 -18.27
N MET A 176 3.76 -2.92 -17.83
CA MET A 176 4.17 -1.78 -17.01
C MET A 176 4.81 -0.65 -17.83
N VAL A 177 5.02 -0.81 -19.14
CA VAL A 177 5.74 0.18 -19.96
C VAL A 177 4.93 1.47 -20.10
N GLN A 178 3.65 1.37 -20.44
CA GLN A 178 2.76 2.53 -20.68
C GLN A 178 2.08 3.07 -19.41
N VAL A 179 2.34 2.45 -18.25
CA VAL A 179 1.73 2.88 -16.98
C VAL A 179 2.26 4.27 -16.58
N PRO A 180 1.37 5.20 -16.16
CA PRO A 180 1.77 6.52 -15.69
C PRO A 180 2.79 6.47 -14.55
N ILE A 181 3.69 7.45 -14.52
CA ILE A 181 4.81 7.50 -13.56
C ILE A 181 4.33 7.51 -12.10
N ALA A 182 3.17 8.11 -11.81
CA ALA A 182 2.60 8.13 -10.47
C ALA A 182 2.38 6.71 -9.91
N PHE A 183 1.81 5.81 -10.71
CA PHE A 183 1.60 4.41 -10.33
C PHE A 183 2.91 3.63 -10.21
N LYS A 184 3.87 3.87 -11.12
CA LYS A 184 5.21 3.28 -11.06
C LYS A 184 5.93 3.65 -9.77
N ASN A 185 5.91 4.92 -9.38
CA ASN A 185 6.54 5.41 -8.17
C ASN A 185 5.87 4.83 -6.92
N ALA A 186 4.53 4.84 -6.87
CA ALA A 186 3.79 4.23 -5.76
C ALA A 186 4.15 2.75 -5.56
N TYR A 187 4.29 2.00 -6.66
CA TYR A 187 4.69 0.59 -6.61
C TYR A 187 6.13 0.39 -6.12
N SER A 188 7.09 1.14 -6.63
CA SER A 188 8.49 1.06 -6.20
C SER A 188 8.66 1.35 -4.70
N ILE A 189 7.92 2.33 -4.18
CA ILE A 189 7.92 2.66 -2.75
C ILE A 189 7.34 1.48 -1.94
N ARG A 190 6.25 0.85 -2.43
CA ARG A 190 5.64 -0.33 -1.80
C ARG A 190 6.58 -1.54 -1.74
N LEU A 191 7.37 -1.77 -2.79
CA LEU A 191 8.39 -2.82 -2.80
C LEU A 191 9.50 -2.58 -1.76
N CYS A 192 9.92 -1.33 -1.61
CA CYS A 192 10.91 -0.95 -0.60
C CYS A 192 10.39 -1.16 0.82
N ASP A 193 9.12 -0.80 1.06
CA ASP A 193 8.45 -1.03 2.35
C ASP A 193 8.31 -2.52 2.68
N LEU A 194 7.94 -3.36 1.70
CA LEU A 194 7.92 -4.83 1.83
C LEU A 194 9.27 -5.41 2.26
N CYS A 195 10.36 -4.95 1.64
CA CYS A 195 11.72 -5.34 2.05
C CYS A 195 12.06 -4.86 3.46
N THR A 196 11.62 -3.66 3.85
CA THR A 196 11.88 -3.10 5.18
C THR A 196 11.11 -3.87 6.25
N LEU A 197 9.87 -4.27 5.98
CA LEU A 197 9.05 -5.11 6.86
C LEU A 197 9.62 -6.50 7.09
N ALA A 198 10.45 -7.01 6.18
CA ALA A 198 11.14 -8.29 6.37
C ALA A 198 12.25 -8.21 7.44
N VAL A 199 12.79 -7.02 7.68
CA VAL A 199 13.93 -6.75 8.59
C VAL A 199 13.47 -6.09 9.89
N TYR A 200 12.32 -5.41 9.86
CA TYR A 200 11.63 -4.92 11.04
C TYR A 200 11.19 -6.08 11.93
#